data_AF-A0A971BI25-F1
#
_entry.id   AF-A0A971BI25-F1
#
_cell.length_a   1.000
_cell.length_b   1.000
_cell.length_c   1.000
_cell.angle_alpha   90.00
_cell.angle_beta   90.00
_cell.angle_gamma   90.00
#
_symmetry.space_group_name_H-M   'P 1'
#
loop_
_entity.id
_entity.type
_entity.pdbx_description
1 polymer ?
#
loop_
_entity_poly.entity_id
_entity_poly.type
_entity_poly.pdbx_seq_one_letter_code
_entity_poly.pdbx_strand_id
1 'polypeptide(L)'
;PPNPISMLDLIVSSLRFHPSLLVPAEVRDAAAWEAANAGQTGHTILTAFHADSARDAYRRLVSMCHLARTGLSDELLLEMCAGAWPIMVFKKQLKDNSRKYMEIYESTGVENGKLQGQMLYRFVISETERDGHGHVVKVHGSHQKVGTISPGLFVRLRDNGTPEAELYRLFPDACPEVEANEK
;
A
#
# COMPACT_ATOMS: atom_id res chain seq x y z
N PRO A 1 8.71 35.30 -13.23
CA PRO A 1 7.64 34.59 -12.46
C PRO A 1 8.25 33.86 -11.26
N PRO A 2 7.59 33.80 -10.09
CA PRO A 2 8.02 32.90 -9.03
C PRO A 2 8.00 31.46 -9.57
N ASN A 3 8.94 30.63 -9.13
CA ASN A 3 8.95 29.22 -9.49
C ASN A 3 7.62 28.58 -9.04
N PRO A 4 6.97 27.76 -9.88
CA PRO A 4 5.75 27.07 -9.49
C PRO A 4 6.02 26.15 -8.29
N ILE A 5 5.12 26.17 -7.31
CA ILE A 5 5.20 25.28 -6.14
C ILE A 5 4.66 23.91 -6.56
N SER A 6 5.51 22.90 -6.52
CA SER A 6 5.21 21.51 -6.83
C SER A 6 4.81 20.72 -5.59
N MET A 7 4.25 19.51 -5.79
CA MET A 7 4.01 18.56 -4.69
C MET A 7 5.29 18.21 -3.94
N LEU A 8 6.40 18.07 -4.67
CA LEU A 8 7.72 17.83 -4.11
C LEU A 8 8.11 18.94 -3.12
N ASP A 9 7.93 20.21 -3.49
CA ASP A 9 8.22 21.35 -2.61
C ASP A 9 7.39 21.32 -1.32
N LEU A 10 6.11 20.94 -1.43
CA LEU A 10 5.22 20.83 -0.28
C LEU A 10 5.61 19.68 0.65
N ILE A 11 5.99 18.52 0.13
CA ILE A 11 6.46 17.38 0.93
C ILE A 11 7.73 17.77 1.68
N VAL A 12 8.75 18.27 0.97
CA VAL A 12 10.04 18.67 1.56
C VAL A 12 9.86 19.75 2.64
N SER A 13 8.99 20.73 2.40
CA SER A 13 8.66 21.75 3.39
C SER A 13 7.97 21.15 4.61
N SER A 14 6.99 20.26 4.39
CA SER A 14 6.20 19.63 5.46
C SER A 14 7.05 18.84 6.45
N LEU A 15 8.12 18.19 5.99
CA LEU A 15 9.04 17.41 6.84
C LEU A 15 9.71 18.25 7.95
N ARG A 16 9.74 19.57 7.82
CA ARG A 16 10.31 20.47 8.85
C ARG A 16 9.34 20.78 10.00
N PHE A 17 8.09 20.36 9.89
CA PHE A 17 7.02 20.65 10.84
C PHE A 17 6.68 19.47 11.76
N HIS A 18 7.52 18.43 11.80
CA HIS A 18 7.31 17.21 12.59
C HIS A 18 5.91 16.56 12.36
N PRO A 19 5.50 16.32 11.10
CA PRO A 19 4.18 15.79 10.82
C PRO A 19 4.08 14.32 11.23
N SER A 20 3.01 13.94 11.94
CA SER A 20 2.74 12.53 12.25
C SER A 20 2.25 11.75 11.02
N LEU A 21 1.56 12.44 10.10
CA LEU A 21 0.96 11.88 8.88
C LEU A 21 1.12 12.87 7.73
N LEU A 22 1.67 12.40 6.61
CA LEU A 22 1.68 13.12 5.33
C LEU A 22 0.69 12.48 4.37
N VAL A 23 -0.18 13.30 3.78
CA VAL A 23 -1.21 12.83 2.84
C VAL A 23 -1.12 13.54 1.48
N PRO A 24 -0.08 13.30 0.67
CA PRO A 24 -0.09 13.73 -0.72
C PRO A 24 -1.29 13.06 -1.44
N ALA A 25 -2.17 13.86 -2.03
CA ALA A 25 -3.43 13.33 -2.57
C ALA A 25 -3.20 12.27 -3.66
N GLU A 26 -2.31 12.58 -4.61
CA GLU A 26 -1.97 11.64 -5.68
C GLU A 26 -0.54 11.84 -6.18
N VAL A 27 0.35 10.91 -5.88
CA VAL A 27 1.74 10.93 -6.39
C VAL A 27 1.78 10.38 -7.81
N ARG A 28 2.43 11.11 -8.72
CA ARG A 28 2.54 10.76 -10.16
C ARG A 28 3.95 10.98 -10.73
N ASP A 29 4.84 11.53 -9.94
CA ASP A 29 6.14 12.06 -10.38
C ASP A 29 7.23 11.78 -9.34
N ALA A 30 8.33 12.54 -9.42
CA ALA A 30 9.47 12.45 -8.50
C ALA A 30 9.09 12.65 -7.02
N ALA A 31 7.92 13.22 -6.69
CA ALA A 31 7.45 13.32 -5.31
C ALA A 31 7.25 11.94 -4.65
N ALA A 32 7.08 10.87 -5.44
CA ALA A 32 7.03 9.50 -4.92
C ALA A 32 8.30 9.10 -4.16
N TRP A 33 9.48 9.59 -4.60
CA TRP A 33 10.76 9.32 -3.95
C TRP A 33 10.85 9.99 -2.58
N GLU A 34 10.51 11.28 -2.49
CA GLU A 34 10.51 11.97 -1.19
C GLU A 34 9.45 11.43 -0.24
N ALA A 35 8.29 11.02 -0.77
CA ALA A 35 7.29 10.32 0.03
C ALA A 35 7.84 8.97 0.56
N ALA A 36 8.57 8.20 -0.24
CA ALA A 36 9.18 6.95 0.21
C ALA A 36 10.25 7.20 1.29
N ASN A 37 11.12 8.20 1.10
CA ASN A 37 12.12 8.59 2.10
C ASN A 37 11.51 9.06 3.41
N ALA A 38 10.44 9.86 3.33
CA ALA A 38 9.70 10.30 4.51
C ALA A 38 9.14 9.09 5.29
N GLY A 39 8.60 8.09 4.58
CA GLY A 39 8.13 6.83 5.15
C GLY A 39 9.20 6.03 5.88
N GLN A 40 10.45 6.08 5.40
CA GLN A 40 11.60 5.42 6.03
C GLN A 40 12.17 6.18 7.23
N THR A 41 11.84 7.46 7.38
CA THR A 41 12.33 8.33 8.46
C THR A 41 11.29 8.55 9.57
N GLY A 42 10.32 7.65 9.70
CA GLY A 42 9.35 7.65 10.79
C GLY A 42 8.08 8.46 10.54
N HIS A 43 7.89 8.99 9.33
CA HIS A 43 6.65 9.68 8.96
C HIS A 43 5.63 8.68 8.41
N THR A 44 4.39 8.70 8.89
CA THR A 44 3.34 7.91 8.26
C THR A 44 2.93 8.56 6.95
N ILE A 45 2.89 7.82 5.85
CA ILE A 45 2.53 8.33 4.53
C ILE A 45 1.27 7.64 4.02
N LEU A 46 0.30 8.43 3.56
CA LEU A 46 -0.89 7.94 2.87
C LEU A 46 -1.01 8.66 1.53
N THR A 47 -1.06 7.94 0.43
CA THR A 47 -1.24 8.53 -0.90
C THR A 47 -2.07 7.63 -1.79
N ALA A 48 -2.67 8.19 -2.83
CA ALA A 48 -3.23 7.43 -3.94
C ALA A 48 -2.31 7.51 -5.17
N PHE A 49 -2.45 6.55 -6.08
CA PHE A 49 -1.85 6.55 -7.41
C PHE A 49 -2.53 5.47 -8.27
N HIS A 50 -2.32 5.52 -9.58
CA HIS A 50 -2.91 4.56 -10.51
C HIS A 50 -2.08 3.27 -10.60
N ALA A 51 -2.74 2.14 -10.36
CA ALA A 51 -2.19 0.79 -10.51
C ALA A 51 -3.31 -0.19 -10.91
N ASP A 52 -2.93 -1.36 -11.43
CA ASP A 52 -3.88 -2.39 -11.89
C ASP A 52 -4.19 -3.47 -10.84
N SER A 53 -3.39 -3.54 -9.78
CA SER A 53 -3.56 -4.42 -8.62
C SER A 53 -2.80 -3.85 -7.40
N ALA A 54 -3.06 -4.38 -6.21
CA ALA A 54 -2.33 -3.97 -5.00
C ALA A 54 -0.84 -4.35 -5.08
N ARG A 55 -0.50 -5.46 -5.76
CA ARG A 55 0.88 -5.91 -5.91
C ARG A 55 1.63 -5.13 -7.01
N ASP A 56 0.98 -4.84 -8.13
CA ASP A 56 1.59 -4.07 -9.22
C ASP A 56 1.81 -2.59 -8.84
N ALA A 57 1.10 -2.11 -7.81
CA ALA A 57 1.30 -0.79 -7.22
C ALA A 57 2.78 -0.51 -6.87
N TYR A 58 3.50 -1.51 -6.33
CA TYR A 58 4.92 -1.35 -6.00
C TYR A 58 5.81 -1.14 -7.23
N ARG A 59 5.53 -1.83 -8.34
CA ARG A 59 6.27 -1.61 -9.59
C ARG A 59 6.06 -0.19 -10.12
N ARG A 60 4.84 0.32 -10.01
CA ARG A 60 4.52 1.72 -10.34
C ARG A 60 5.26 2.71 -9.45
N LEU A 61 5.35 2.44 -8.14
CA LEU A 61 6.14 3.27 -7.22
C LEU A 61 7.62 3.29 -7.61
N VAL A 62 8.23 2.14 -7.92
CA VAL A 62 9.62 2.07 -8.40
C VAL A 62 9.81 2.90 -9.67
N SER A 63 8.89 2.78 -10.64
CA SER A 63 8.93 3.58 -11.87
C SER A 63 8.82 5.09 -11.61
N MET A 64 8.00 5.52 -10.64
CA MET A 64 7.89 6.93 -10.28
C MET A 64 9.13 7.43 -9.53
N CYS A 65 9.72 6.61 -8.65
CA CYS A 65 10.96 6.97 -7.95
C CYS A 65 12.14 7.15 -8.93
N HIS A 66 12.19 6.40 -10.03
CA HIS A 66 13.17 6.62 -11.10
C HIS A 66 13.10 8.01 -11.73
N LEU A 67 11.92 8.65 -11.75
CA LEU A 67 11.78 10.02 -12.25
C LEU A 67 12.55 11.04 -11.40
N ALA A 68 12.87 10.71 -10.14
CA ALA A 68 13.70 11.52 -9.26
C ALA A 68 15.22 11.37 -9.54
N ARG A 69 15.64 10.50 -10.46
CA ARG A 69 17.04 10.28 -10.87
C ARG A 69 17.97 9.95 -9.70
N THR A 70 17.51 9.09 -8.80
CA THR A 70 18.24 8.71 -7.56
C THR A 70 19.52 7.93 -7.82
N GLY A 71 19.64 7.24 -8.97
CA GLY A 71 20.76 6.34 -9.29
C GLY A 71 20.73 5.01 -8.53
N LEU A 72 19.65 4.71 -7.80
CA LEU A 72 19.51 3.48 -7.04
C LEU A 72 19.06 2.31 -7.93
N SER A 73 19.38 1.08 -7.53
CA SER A 73 18.92 -0.13 -8.20
C SER A 73 17.41 -0.33 -7.99
N ASP A 74 16.78 -1.06 -8.91
CA ASP A 74 15.36 -1.43 -8.81
C ASP A 74 15.04 -2.19 -7.52
N GLU A 75 15.96 -3.06 -7.08
CA GLU A 75 15.82 -3.83 -5.85
C GLU A 75 15.80 -2.92 -4.62
N LEU A 76 16.74 -1.97 -4.53
CA LEU A 76 16.79 -1.02 -3.42
C LEU A 76 15.56 -0.09 -3.43
N LEU A 77 15.13 0.39 -4.60
CA LEU A 77 13.92 1.19 -4.70
C LEU A 77 12.68 0.40 -4.27
N LEU A 78 12.61 -0.88 -4.64
CA LEU A 78 11.51 -1.75 -4.25
C LEU A 78 11.49 -1.98 -2.73
N GLU A 79 12.64 -2.22 -2.11
CA GLU A 79 12.79 -2.34 -0.65
C GLU A 79 12.34 -1.06 0.06
N MET A 80 12.78 0.10 -0.43
CA MET A 80 12.40 1.39 0.14
C MET A 80 10.89 1.64 0.02
N CYS A 81 10.29 1.32 -1.13
CA CYS A 81 8.85 1.43 -1.32
C CYS A 81 8.07 0.45 -0.45
N ALA A 82 8.53 -0.80 -0.33
CA ALA A 82 7.92 -1.83 0.50
C ALA A 82 7.91 -1.43 1.98
N GLY A 83 9.01 -0.88 2.50
CA GLY A 83 9.09 -0.43 3.89
C GLY A 83 8.27 0.85 4.18
N ALA A 84 8.19 1.77 3.22
CA ALA A 84 7.42 3.01 3.33
C ALA A 84 5.90 2.74 3.30
N TRP A 85 5.46 1.81 2.45
CA TRP A 85 4.05 1.40 2.33
C TRP A 85 3.91 -0.11 2.52
N PRO A 86 3.90 -0.61 3.76
CA PRO A 86 3.71 -2.03 4.03
C PRO A 86 2.31 -2.51 3.67
N ILE A 87 1.31 -1.63 3.59
CA ILE A 87 -0.07 -1.96 3.20
C ILE A 87 -0.45 -1.24 1.90
N MET A 88 -0.93 -2.02 0.93
CA MET A 88 -1.54 -1.52 -0.30
C MET A 88 -3.02 -1.86 -0.34
N VAL A 89 -3.86 -0.86 -0.58
CA VAL A 89 -5.31 -1.01 -0.75
C VAL A 89 -5.67 -0.69 -2.18
N PHE A 90 -6.12 -1.67 -2.95
CA PHE A 90 -6.51 -1.49 -4.34
C PHE A 90 -8.02 -1.33 -4.48
N LYS A 91 -8.42 -0.24 -5.11
CA LYS A 91 -9.83 0.10 -5.38
C LYS A 91 -10.09 0.11 -6.88
N LYS A 92 -11.17 -0.52 -7.31
CA LYS A 92 -11.57 -0.60 -8.72
C LYS A 92 -13.01 -0.15 -8.90
N GLN A 93 -13.27 0.53 -10.02
CA GLN A 93 -14.64 0.71 -10.52
C GLN A 93 -15.03 -0.53 -11.33
N LEU A 94 -16.11 -1.19 -10.91
CA LEU A 94 -16.66 -2.37 -11.56
C LEU A 94 -17.55 -1.97 -12.74
N LYS A 95 -17.99 -2.97 -13.51
CA LYS A 95 -18.78 -2.76 -14.73
C LYS A 95 -20.19 -2.19 -14.46
N ASP A 96 -20.70 -2.34 -13.24
CA ASP A 96 -21.93 -1.69 -12.77
C ASP A 96 -21.70 -0.26 -12.23
N ASN A 97 -20.54 0.34 -12.50
CA ASN A 97 -20.07 1.62 -11.96
C ASN A 97 -19.86 1.69 -10.45
N SER A 98 -20.13 0.62 -9.70
CA SER A 98 -19.82 0.58 -8.27
C SER A 98 -18.31 0.57 -8.05
N ARG A 99 -17.86 1.16 -6.94
CA ARG A 99 -16.44 1.14 -6.56
C ARG A 99 -16.27 0.17 -5.39
N LYS A 100 -15.38 -0.80 -5.54
CA LYS A 100 -15.07 -1.81 -4.51
C LYS A 100 -13.58 -1.82 -4.19
N TYR A 101 -13.25 -2.09 -2.94
CA TYR A 101 -11.90 -2.40 -2.52
C TYR A 101 -11.62 -3.86 -2.88
N MET A 102 -10.88 -4.05 -3.97
CA MET A 102 -10.68 -5.36 -4.55
C MET A 102 -9.67 -6.18 -3.77
N GLU A 103 -8.63 -5.53 -3.24
CA GLU A 103 -7.49 -6.19 -2.61
C GLU A 103 -6.95 -5.33 -1.47
N ILE A 104 -6.58 -5.97 -0.36
CA ILE A 104 -5.70 -5.40 0.66
C ILE A 104 -4.51 -6.34 0.76
N TYR A 105 -3.34 -5.83 0.41
CA TYR A 105 -2.08 -6.58 0.36
C TYR A 105 -1.11 -6.02 1.39
N GLU A 106 -0.42 -6.90 2.08
CA GLU A 106 0.71 -6.57 2.94
C GLU A 106 2.00 -6.97 2.24
N SER A 107 2.96 -6.04 2.13
CA SER A 107 4.34 -6.39 1.82
C SER A 107 5.12 -6.73 3.08
N THR A 108 5.84 -7.84 3.04
CA THR A 108 6.72 -8.31 4.13
C THR A 108 8.19 -8.07 3.84
N GLY A 109 8.52 -7.43 2.71
CA GLY A 109 9.89 -7.12 2.30
C GLY A 109 10.16 -7.51 0.84
N VAL A 110 11.45 -7.64 0.53
CA VAL A 110 11.95 -8.02 -0.79
C VAL A 110 13.02 -9.10 -0.59
N GLU A 111 13.00 -10.11 -1.45
CA GLU A 111 13.99 -11.19 -1.44
C GLU A 111 14.39 -11.50 -2.88
N ASN A 112 15.70 -11.45 -3.18
CA ASN A 112 16.25 -11.65 -4.52
C ASN A 112 15.57 -10.78 -5.58
N GLY A 113 15.41 -9.49 -5.30
CA GLY A 113 14.73 -8.52 -6.16
C GLY A 113 13.23 -8.72 -6.34
N LYS A 114 12.58 -9.60 -5.56
CA LYS A 114 11.15 -9.89 -5.66
C LYS A 114 10.41 -9.47 -4.41
N LEU A 115 9.31 -8.73 -4.61
CA LEU A 115 8.40 -8.34 -3.55
C LEU A 115 7.81 -9.58 -2.84
N GLN A 116 7.97 -9.63 -1.53
CA GLN A 116 7.37 -10.61 -0.64
C GLN A 116 6.17 -10.01 0.08
N GLY A 117 5.24 -10.88 0.46
CA GLY A 117 4.06 -10.49 1.22
C GLY A 117 2.82 -11.28 0.85
N GLN A 118 1.69 -10.92 1.46
CA GLN A 118 0.48 -11.72 1.45
C GLN A 118 -0.78 -10.88 1.24
N MET A 119 -1.79 -11.53 0.67
CA MET A 119 -3.11 -10.92 0.54
C MET A 119 -3.86 -11.06 1.86
N LEU A 120 -4.37 -9.95 2.41
CA LEU A 120 -5.16 -9.93 3.63
C LEU A 120 -6.64 -10.05 3.33
N TYR A 121 -7.11 -9.30 2.31
CA TYR A 121 -8.52 -9.26 1.92
C TYR A 121 -8.69 -9.25 0.41
N ARG A 122 -9.77 -9.86 -0.07
CA ARG A 122 -10.22 -9.78 -1.46
C ARG A 122 -11.73 -9.51 -1.53
N PHE A 123 -12.16 -8.73 -2.51
CA PHE A 123 -13.56 -8.73 -2.94
C PHE A 123 -13.77 -9.83 -3.98
N VAL A 124 -14.60 -10.82 -3.64
CA VAL A 124 -14.92 -11.95 -4.53
C VAL A 124 -16.28 -11.69 -5.16
N ILE A 125 -16.28 -11.55 -6.49
CA ILE A 125 -17.50 -11.44 -7.29
C ILE A 125 -18.14 -12.82 -7.37
N SER A 126 -19.37 -12.94 -6.90
CA SER A 126 -20.14 -14.19 -6.94
C SER A 126 -21.01 -14.28 -8.19
N GLU A 127 -21.58 -13.15 -8.62
CA GLU A 127 -22.54 -13.11 -9.72
C GLU A 127 -22.51 -11.74 -10.41
N THR A 128 -22.94 -11.72 -11.67
CA THR A 128 -23.10 -10.49 -12.44
C THR A 128 -24.42 -10.54 -13.21
N GLU A 129 -25.32 -9.61 -12.93
CA GLU A 129 -26.58 -9.46 -13.65
C GLU A 129 -26.35 -8.67 -14.95
N ARG A 130 -27.04 -9.07 -16.02
CA ARG A 130 -26.98 -8.43 -17.32
C ARG A 130 -28.37 -8.06 -17.85
N ASP A 131 -28.45 -6.97 -18.59
CA ASP A 131 -29.66 -6.58 -19.32
C ASP A 131 -29.86 -7.43 -20.60
N GLY A 132 -30.97 -7.19 -21.31
CA GLY A 132 -31.27 -7.85 -22.59
C GLY A 132 -30.29 -7.52 -23.73
N HIS A 133 -29.40 -6.55 -23.55
CA HIS A 133 -28.33 -6.19 -24.49
C HIS A 133 -26.95 -6.74 -24.05
N GLY A 134 -26.88 -7.45 -22.93
CA GLY A 134 -25.66 -8.05 -22.39
C GLY A 134 -24.80 -7.11 -21.55
N HIS A 135 -25.24 -5.87 -21.26
CA HIS A 135 -24.53 -4.95 -20.37
C HIS A 135 -24.66 -5.40 -18.93
N VAL A 136 -23.59 -5.26 -18.16
CA VAL A 136 -23.60 -5.52 -16.72
C VAL A 136 -24.38 -4.42 -16.01
N VAL A 137 -25.49 -4.77 -15.37
CA VAL A 137 -26.32 -3.83 -14.59
C VAL A 137 -26.01 -3.88 -13.11
N LYS A 138 -25.53 -5.02 -12.60
CA LYS A 138 -25.24 -5.20 -11.18
C LYS A 138 -24.16 -6.26 -10.97
N VAL A 139 -23.21 -5.98 -10.08
CA VAL A 139 -22.21 -6.93 -9.63
C VAL A 139 -22.46 -7.31 -8.17
N HIS A 140 -22.65 -8.61 -7.91
CA HIS A 140 -22.78 -9.16 -6.57
C HIS A 140 -21.46 -9.75 -6.11
N GLY A 141 -21.14 -9.55 -4.84
CA GLY A 141 -19.92 -10.09 -4.25
C GLY A 141 -19.79 -9.69 -2.78
N SER A 142 -18.79 -10.26 -2.13
CA SER A 142 -18.50 -10.01 -0.73
C SER A 142 -16.99 -9.88 -0.49
N HIS A 143 -16.61 -9.13 0.54
CA HIS A 143 -15.23 -9.09 1.01
C HIS A 143 -14.96 -10.35 1.82
N GLN A 144 -13.86 -11.03 1.49
CA GLN A 144 -13.37 -12.20 2.19
C GLN A 144 -12.00 -11.86 2.78
N LYS A 145 -11.82 -12.19 4.07
CA LYS A 145 -10.50 -12.23 4.69
C LYS A 145 -9.83 -13.50 4.20
N VAL A 146 -8.67 -13.36 3.55
CA VAL A 146 -7.93 -14.47 2.93
C VAL A 146 -6.54 -14.67 3.54
N GLY A 147 -6.15 -13.80 4.47
CA GLY A 147 -4.90 -13.88 5.22
C GLY A 147 -4.98 -13.10 6.53
N THR A 148 -3.90 -13.16 7.31
CA THR A 148 -3.70 -12.37 8.54
C THR A 148 -2.45 -11.51 8.40
N ILE A 149 -2.19 -10.56 9.30
CA ILE A 149 -0.98 -9.73 9.21
C ILE A 149 0.28 -10.54 9.58
N SER A 150 1.43 -10.17 9.02
CA SER A 150 2.71 -10.78 9.39
C SER A 150 3.13 -10.44 10.83
N PRO A 151 4.04 -11.24 11.43
CA PRO A 151 4.63 -10.91 12.74
C PRO A 151 5.26 -9.52 12.74
N GLY A 152 5.96 -9.17 11.65
CA GLY A 152 6.64 -7.88 11.52
C GLY A 152 5.68 -6.69 11.54
N LEU A 153 4.55 -6.78 10.82
CA LEU A 153 3.53 -5.73 10.87
C LEU A 153 2.79 -5.70 12.20
N PHE A 154 2.52 -6.86 12.82
CA PHE A 154 1.93 -6.92 14.15
C PHE A 154 2.78 -6.15 15.17
N VAL A 155 4.07 -6.49 15.24
CA VAL A 155 5.04 -5.84 16.13
C VAL A 155 5.12 -4.34 15.81
N ARG A 156 5.23 -3.97 14.52
CA ARG A 156 5.25 -2.57 14.10
C ARG A 156 4.01 -1.81 14.59
N LEU A 157 2.80 -2.36 14.43
CA LEU A 157 1.57 -1.68 14.85
C LEU A 157 1.48 -1.55 16.37
N ARG A 158 1.87 -2.59 17.11
CA ARG A 158 1.91 -2.59 18.58
C ARG A 158 2.88 -1.56 19.10
N ASP A 159 4.11 -1.57 18.60
CA ASP A 159 5.19 -0.69 19.06
C ASP A 159 4.90 0.79 18.72
N ASN A 160 4.03 1.03 17.73
CA ASN A 160 3.49 2.36 17.41
C ASN A 160 2.16 2.68 18.11
N GLY A 161 1.82 1.96 19.18
CA GLY A 161 0.74 2.31 20.10
C GLY A 161 -0.62 1.65 19.84
N THR A 162 -0.72 0.70 18.91
CA THR A 162 -1.97 -0.06 18.72
C THR A 162 -2.13 -1.06 19.86
N PRO A 163 -3.24 -1.04 20.63
CA PRO A 163 -3.46 -2.01 21.71
C PRO A 163 -3.50 -3.45 21.17
N GLU A 164 -2.80 -4.39 21.82
CA GLU A 164 -2.79 -5.80 21.37
C GLU A 164 -4.19 -6.42 21.32
N ALA A 165 -5.07 -6.05 22.26
CA ALA A 165 -6.46 -6.49 22.25
C ALA A 165 -7.20 -6.10 20.94
N GLU A 166 -6.89 -4.94 20.38
CA GLU A 166 -7.43 -4.50 19.10
C GLU A 166 -6.81 -5.26 17.93
N LEU A 167 -5.50 -5.53 17.98
CA LEU A 167 -4.81 -6.35 16.98
C LEU A 167 -5.40 -7.76 16.91
N TYR A 168 -5.60 -8.43 18.05
CA TYR A 168 -6.24 -9.75 18.09
C TYR A 168 -7.72 -9.71 17.72
N ARG A 169 -8.43 -8.60 17.98
CA ARG A 169 -9.82 -8.43 17.53
C ARG A 169 -9.92 -8.38 16.00
N LEU A 170 -8.97 -7.70 15.34
CA LEU A 170 -8.95 -7.57 13.87
C LEU A 170 -8.29 -8.79 13.19
N PHE A 171 -7.25 -9.32 13.82
CA PHE A 171 -6.39 -10.39 13.31
C PHE A 171 -6.24 -11.51 14.35
N PRO A 172 -7.32 -12.27 14.62
CA PRO A 172 -7.30 -13.33 15.63
C PRO A 172 -6.26 -14.43 15.36
N ASP A 173 -5.94 -14.65 14.08
CA ASP A 173 -4.97 -15.66 13.64
C ASP A 173 -3.53 -15.11 13.52
N ALA A 174 -3.29 -13.86 13.93
CA ALA A 174 -1.94 -13.29 13.89
C ALA A 174 -1.04 -13.92 14.94
N CYS A 175 0.11 -14.45 14.51
CA CYS A 175 1.16 -14.92 15.40
C CYS A 175 2.28 -13.85 15.46
N PRO A 176 2.46 -13.12 16.57
CA PRO A 176 3.51 -12.12 16.69
C PRO A 176 4.91 -12.72 16.85
N GLU A 177 4.99 -14.02 17.15
CA GLU A 177 6.22 -14.77 17.26
C GLU A 177 6.51 -15.44 15.91
N VAL A 178 7.69 -15.17 15.35
CA VAL A 178 8.25 -16.09 14.37
C VAL A 178 8.59 -17.33 15.20
N GLU A 179 7.92 -18.47 14.97
CA GLU A 179 8.46 -19.74 15.48
C GLU A 179 9.91 -19.76 15.05
N ALA A 180 10.82 -19.74 16.03
CA ALA A 180 12.24 -19.86 15.80
C ALA A 180 12.46 -21.27 15.24
N ASN A 181 12.21 -21.45 13.94
CA ASN A 181 12.61 -22.65 13.25
C ASN A 181 14.13 -22.62 13.20
N GLU A 182 14.66 -23.42 14.13
CA GLU A 182 16.00 -23.91 14.28
C GLU A 182 16.73 -24.09 12.94
N LYS A 183 17.91 -23.45 12.88
CA LYS A 183 19.10 -23.75 12.05
C LYS A 183 19.10 -23.37 10.56
#